data_AF-A0A6I7HJR0-F1
#
_entry.id   AF-A0A6I7HJR0-F1
#
_cell.length_a   1.000
_cell.length_b   1.000
_cell.length_c   1.000
_cell.angle_alpha   90.00
_cell.angle_beta   90.00
_cell.angle_gamma   90.00
#
_symmetry.space_group_name_H-M   'P 1'
#
loop_
_entity.id
_entity.type
_entity.pdbx_description
1 polymer ?
#
loop_
_entity_poly.entity_id
_entity_poly.type
_entity_poly.pdbx_seq_one_letter_code
_entity_poly.pdbx_strand_id
1 'polypeptide(L)'
;MGVPALLRSGVLALAVAAAAGTGFAQTPQQPGTVRSNHGAWSIICDTPAGASVEQCALMQNVVADDRPEVGLSVVILKTADRKAKVLRILAPLGVLLKDGMELFVDGNNIGRAYFTRCFAEGCYVEVEIDDELMKILRAGKSAVFALRESADQDRVGIPIELTGFAEGYDSLP
;
A
#
# COMPACT_ATOMS: atom_id res chain seq x y z
N MET A 1 -17.95 -73.77 50.12
CA MET A 1 -18.59 -73.80 48.79
C MET A 1 -19.10 -72.39 48.51
N GLY A 2 -18.57 -71.73 47.47
CA GLY A 2 -18.94 -70.37 47.08
C GLY A 2 -18.08 -69.25 47.69
N VAL A 3 -17.01 -68.85 47.01
CA VAL A 3 -16.33 -67.56 47.22
C VAL A 3 -16.09 -66.96 45.82
N PRO A 4 -16.46 -65.70 45.56
CA PRO A 4 -16.68 -65.18 44.21
C PRO A 4 -15.38 -64.70 43.57
N ALA A 5 -15.22 -65.00 42.27
CA ALA A 5 -14.16 -64.46 41.45
C ALA A 5 -14.53 -63.06 40.93
N LEU A 6 -13.66 -62.12 41.24
CA LEU A 6 -13.67 -60.71 40.85
C LEU A 6 -13.54 -60.54 39.32
N LEU A 7 -14.31 -59.62 38.74
CA LEU A 7 -13.83 -58.85 37.60
C LEU A 7 -14.04 -57.36 37.86
N ARG A 8 -12.92 -56.69 38.14
CA ARG A 8 -12.76 -55.24 38.20
C ARG A 8 -12.77 -54.69 36.77
N SER A 9 -13.86 -54.05 36.36
CA SER A 9 -13.86 -53.21 35.16
C SER A 9 -13.26 -51.85 35.50
N GLY A 10 -11.98 -51.67 35.18
CA GLY A 10 -11.33 -50.36 35.22
C GLY A 10 -11.75 -49.53 34.02
N VAL A 11 -12.52 -48.47 34.24
CA VAL A 11 -12.81 -47.45 33.24
C VAL A 11 -11.67 -46.44 33.27
N LEU A 12 -10.76 -46.50 32.30
CA LEU A 12 -9.74 -45.48 32.08
C LEU A 12 -10.41 -44.25 31.45
N ALA A 13 -10.55 -43.18 32.23
CA ALA A 13 -10.99 -41.88 31.73
C ALA A 13 -9.83 -41.20 30.96
N LEU A 14 -9.91 -41.14 29.63
CA LEU A 14 -9.07 -40.23 28.84
C LEU A 14 -9.71 -38.84 28.84
N ALA A 15 -9.15 -37.93 29.64
CA ALA A 15 -9.43 -36.50 29.55
C ALA A 15 -8.64 -35.91 28.37
N VAL A 16 -9.34 -35.61 27.27
CA VAL A 16 -8.77 -34.86 26.14
C VAL A 16 -8.82 -33.37 26.50
N ALA A 17 -7.68 -32.81 26.89
CA ALA A 17 -7.52 -31.37 27.06
C ALA A 17 -7.48 -30.70 25.67
N ALA A 18 -8.60 -30.14 25.24
CA ALA A 18 -8.65 -29.29 24.07
C ALA A 18 -7.97 -27.94 24.39
N ALA A 19 -6.72 -27.78 23.95
CA ALA A 19 -6.06 -26.49 23.93
C ALA A 19 -6.73 -25.61 22.87
N ALA A 20 -7.63 -24.72 23.30
CA ALA A 20 -8.20 -23.68 22.47
C ALA A 20 -7.07 -22.68 22.13
N GLY A 21 -6.46 -22.84 20.96
CA GLY A 21 -5.57 -21.83 20.40
C GLY A 21 -6.36 -20.57 20.09
N THR A 22 -6.07 -19.48 20.81
CA THR A 22 -6.53 -18.14 20.48
C THR A 22 -5.80 -17.67 19.22
N GLY A 23 -6.33 -18.02 18.06
CA GLY A 23 -5.94 -17.40 16.80
C GLY A 23 -6.29 -15.92 16.84
N PHE A 24 -5.29 -15.05 16.74
CA PHE A 24 -5.50 -13.61 16.54
C PHE A 24 -6.17 -13.43 15.17
N ALA A 25 -7.47 -13.17 15.16
CA ALA A 25 -8.15 -12.73 13.95
C ALA A 25 -7.64 -11.33 13.59
N GLN A 26 -6.92 -11.20 12.48
CA GLN A 26 -6.61 -9.91 11.90
C GLN A 26 -7.91 -9.36 11.30
N THR A 27 -8.50 -8.34 11.92
CA THR A 27 -9.63 -7.62 11.35
C THR A 27 -9.17 -6.94 10.04
N PRO A 28 -9.83 -7.19 8.90
CA PRO A 28 -9.50 -6.49 7.67
C PRO A 28 -9.70 -4.99 7.85
N GLN A 29 -8.67 -4.19 7.58
CA GLN A 29 -8.78 -2.73 7.52
C GLN A 29 -9.82 -2.39 6.44
N GLN A 30 -10.86 -1.64 6.80
CA GLN A 30 -11.87 -1.21 5.84
C GLN A 30 -11.22 -0.26 4.82
N PRO A 31 -11.54 -0.38 3.51
CA PRO A 31 -11.11 0.60 2.53
C PRO A 31 -11.58 2.00 2.91
N GLY A 32 -10.72 3.00 2.76
CA GLY A 32 -11.07 4.40 3.06
C GLY A 32 -12.26 4.91 2.24
N THR A 33 -12.92 5.95 2.72
CA THR A 33 -14.07 6.57 2.06
C THR A 33 -13.61 7.70 1.13
N VAL A 34 -14.06 7.69 -0.13
CA VAL A 34 -13.81 8.79 -1.08
C VAL A 34 -14.60 10.02 -0.65
N ARG A 35 -13.90 11.15 -0.44
CA ARG A 35 -14.49 12.44 -0.03
C ARG A 35 -14.73 13.39 -1.21
N SER A 36 -13.80 13.44 -2.15
CA SER A 36 -13.88 14.30 -3.34
C SER A 36 -12.99 13.76 -4.46
N ASN A 37 -13.25 14.23 -5.69
CA ASN A 37 -12.44 13.94 -6.86
C ASN A 37 -11.99 15.25 -7.51
N HIS A 38 -10.76 15.26 -8.02
CA HIS A 38 -10.11 16.37 -8.70
C HIS A 38 -9.41 15.82 -9.95
N GLY A 39 -10.14 15.75 -11.06
CA GLY A 39 -9.66 15.04 -12.26
C GLY A 39 -9.50 13.54 -11.99
N ALA A 40 -8.31 13.00 -12.25
CA ALA A 40 -7.97 11.61 -11.98
C ALA A 40 -7.66 11.31 -10.50
N TRP A 41 -7.57 12.35 -9.67
CA TRP A 41 -7.21 12.22 -8.25
C TRP A 41 -8.44 12.15 -7.36
N SER A 42 -8.38 11.30 -6.33
CA SER A 42 -9.42 11.18 -5.31
C SER A 42 -8.84 11.48 -3.94
N ILE A 43 -9.55 12.27 -3.12
CA ILE A 43 -9.27 12.36 -1.69
C ILE A 43 -9.96 11.18 -1.01
N ILE A 44 -9.18 10.32 -0.38
CA ILE A 44 -9.64 9.16 0.35
C ILE A 44 -9.24 9.32 1.80
N CYS A 45 -10.21 9.15 2.70
CA CYS A 45 -9.98 9.26 4.13
C CYS A 45 -10.32 7.96 4.85
N ASP A 46 -9.48 7.57 5.80
CA ASP A 46 -9.74 6.48 6.74
C ASP A 46 -9.39 6.90 8.16
N THR A 47 -9.76 6.08 9.14
CA THR A 47 -9.26 6.24 10.51
C THR A 47 -8.47 4.98 10.84
N PRO A 48 -7.14 5.01 10.73
CA PRO A 48 -6.32 3.83 10.96
C PRO A 48 -6.50 3.29 12.38
N ALA A 49 -6.29 1.98 12.56
CA ALA A 49 -6.36 1.37 13.87
C ALA A 49 -5.42 2.06 14.88
N GLY A 50 -5.97 2.52 16.00
CA GLY A 50 -5.23 3.24 17.04
C GLY A 50 -5.03 4.74 16.79
N ALA A 51 -5.48 5.28 15.64
CA ALA A 51 -5.53 6.71 15.41
C ALA A 51 -6.80 7.31 16.02
N SER A 52 -6.68 8.46 16.68
CA SER A 52 -7.82 9.23 17.19
C SER A 52 -8.37 10.25 16.19
N VAL A 53 -7.69 10.41 15.04
CA VAL A 53 -8.00 11.41 14.01
C VAL A 53 -8.04 10.70 12.66
N GLU A 54 -9.02 11.08 11.84
CA GLU A 54 -9.12 10.66 10.45
C GLU A 54 -7.88 11.14 9.67
N GLN A 55 -7.34 10.27 8.81
CA GLN A 55 -6.25 10.58 7.91
C GLN A 55 -6.76 10.55 6.48
N CYS A 56 -6.44 11.61 5.74
CA CYS A 56 -6.81 11.75 4.34
C CYS A 56 -5.56 11.71 3.46
N ALA A 57 -5.71 11.12 2.29
CA ALA A 57 -4.68 11.01 1.27
C ALA A 57 -5.24 11.40 -0.09
N LEU A 58 -4.40 11.99 -0.93
CA LEU A 58 -4.72 12.19 -2.34
C LEU A 58 -4.21 10.98 -3.12
N MET A 59 -5.07 10.30 -3.85
CA MET A 59 -4.77 9.01 -4.45
C MET A 59 -5.12 8.98 -5.94
N GLN A 60 -4.31 8.26 -6.71
CA GLN A 60 -4.62 7.87 -8.09
C GLN A 60 -4.18 6.41 -8.28
N ASN A 61 -5.07 5.57 -8.82
CA ASN A 61 -4.75 4.21 -9.20
C ASN A 61 -4.65 4.15 -10.72
N VAL A 62 -3.59 3.52 -11.23
CA VAL A 62 -3.30 3.45 -12.66
C VAL A 62 -2.79 2.07 -13.04
N VAL A 63 -2.88 1.74 -14.32
CA VAL A 63 -2.29 0.55 -14.93
C VAL A 63 -1.40 0.98 -16.08
N ALA A 64 -0.38 0.18 -16.40
CA ALA A 64 0.45 0.43 -17.57
C ALA A 64 -0.37 0.20 -18.85
N ASP A 65 -0.15 1.04 -19.86
CA ASP A 65 -0.89 0.95 -21.14
C ASP A 65 -0.54 -0.33 -21.92
N ASP A 66 0.73 -0.75 -21.86
CA ASP A 66 1.29 -1.89 -22.58
C ASP A 66 1.28 -3.19 -21.77
N ARG A 67 1.17 -3.08 -20.44
CA ARG A 67 1.14 -4.19 -19.47
C ARG A 67 0.00 -3.98 -18.46
N PRO A 68 -1.27 -4.21 -18.82
CA PRO A 68 -2.43 -3.94 -17.95
C PRO A 68 -2.42 -4.70 -16.62
N GLU A 69 -1.63 -5.77 -16.51
CA GLU A 69 -1.37 -6.50 -15.27
C GLU A 69 -0.46 -5.75 -14.28
N VAL A 70 0.26 -4.73 -14.73
CA VAL A 70 1.14 -3.89 -13.92
C VAL A 70 0.40 -2.60 -13.55
N GLY A 71 -0.18 -2.59 -12.34
CA GLY A 71 -0.85 -1.42 -11.76
C GLY A 71 -0.07 -0.78 -10.63
N LEU A 72 -0.18 0.54 -10.49
CA LEU A 72 0.35 1.30 -9.37
C LEU A 72 -0.75 2.04 -8.63
N SER A 73 -0.56 2.22 -7.33
CA SER A 73 -1.27 3.23 -6.55
C SER A 73 -0.33 4.33 -6.12
N VAL A 74 -0.66 5.57 -6.47
CA VAL A 74 0.10 6.76 -6.10
C VAL A 74 -0.66 7.52 -5.04
N VAL A 75 -0.03 7.75 -3.90
CA VAL A 75 -0.65 8.29 -2.69
C VAL A 75 0.18 9.45 -2.17
N ILE A 76 -0.45 10.59 -1.96
CA ILE A 76 0.14 11.76 -1.30
C ILE A 76 -0.43 11.88 0.10
N LEU A 77 0.46 11.94 1.08
CA LEU A 77 0.15 12.01 2.50
C LEU A 77 0.76 13.26 3.10
N LYS A 78 0.06 13.89 4.04
CA LYS A 78 0.68 14.78 5.03
C LYS A 78 0.93 13.96 6.29
N THR A 79 2.12 14.06 6.89
CA THR A 79 2.39 13.38 8.16
C THR A 79 1.46 13.90 9.25
N ALA A 80 1.25 13.10 10.31
CA ALA A 80 0.34 13.48 11.40
C ALA A 80 0.76 14.79 12.11
N ASP A 81 2.07 15.06 12.18
CA ASP A 81 2.62 16.32 12.70
C ASP A 81 2.62 17.46 11.67
N ARG A 82 2.16 17.18 10.44
CA ARG A 82 2.10 18.07 9.27
C ARG A 82 3.44 18.70 8.87
N LYS A 83 4.56 18.10 9.26
CA LYS A 83 5.89 18.60 8.92
C LYS A 83 6.40 18.11 7.59
N ALA A 84 6.01 16.90 7.17
CA ALA A 84 6.45 16.30 5.94
C ALA A 84 5.27 15.94 5.04
N LYS A 85 5.55 15.94 3.74
CA LYS A 85 4.64 15.57 2.67
C LYS A 85 5.26 14.36 2.04
N VAL A 86 4.54 13.26 1.90
CA VAL A 86 5.12 11.99 1.44
C VAL A 86 4.41 11.58 0.17
N LEU A 87 5.21 11.36 -0.88
CA LEU A 87 4.81 10.64 -2.07
C LEU A 87 5.09 9.16 -1.82
N ARG A 88 4.01 8.37 -1.75
CA ARG A 88 4.05 6.93 -1.55
C ARG A 88 3.49 6.24 -2.79
N ILE A 89 4.25 5.32 -3.35
CA ILE A 89 3.82 4.48 -4.47
C ILE A 89 3.75 3.04 -3.98
N LEU A 90 2.60 2.40 -4.18
CA LEU A 90 2.44 0.96 -4.04
C LEU A 90 2.55 0.34 -5.44
N ALA A 91 3.60 -0.45 -5.62
CA ALA A 91 3.87 -1.23 -6.81
C ALA A 91 3.53 -2.71 -6.60
N PRO A 92 3.29 -3.49 -7.67
CA PRO A 92 2.99 -4.90 -7.54
C PRO A 92 4.21 -5.68 -7.03
N LEU A 93 3.98 -6.91 -6.61
CA LEU A 93 5.06 -7.85 -6.29
C LEU A 93 5.80 -8.28 -7.58
N GLY A 94 7.07 -8.69 -7.43
CA GLY A 94 7.91 -9.13 -8.56
C GLY A 94 8.80 -8.04 -9.15
N VAL A 95 8.77 -6.82 -8.59
CA VAL A 95 9.66 -5.73 -9.00
C VAL A 95 11.13 -5.98 -8.67
N LEU A 96 12.03 -5.48 -9.52
CA LEU A 96 13.47 -5.56 -9.35
C LEU A 96 13.96 -4.49 -8.36
N LEU A 97 14.02 -4.88 -7.08
CA LEU A 97 14.34 -3.97 -5.96
C LEU A 97 15.63 -3.16 -6.17
N LYS A 98 16.70 -3.80 -6.67
CA LYS A 98 18.00 -3.14 -6.87
C LYS A 98 17.98 -2.00 -7.89
N ASP A 99 17.01 -2.02 -8.80
CA ASP A 99 16.91 -1.03 -9.86
C ASP A 99 16.09 0.19 -9.47
N GLY A 100 15.15 0.02 -8.53
CA GLY A 100 14.29 1.10 -8.05
C GLY A 100 13.23 1.53 -9.07
N MET A 101 12.69 2.72 -8.84
CA MET A 101 11.63 3.32 -9.64
C MET A 101 12.05 4.74 -10.05
N GLU A 102 11.96 5.03 -11.34
CA GLU A 102 12.23 6.36 -11.89
C GLU A 102 10.92 7.14 -12.03
N LEU A 103 11.01 8.46 -11.85
CA LEU A 103 9.92 9.39 -12.09
C LEU A 103 10.31 10.33 -13.24
N PHE A 104 9.43 10.39 -14.24
CA PHE A 104 9.48 11.39 -15.29
C PHE A 104 8.26 12.31 -15.17
N VAL A 105 8.44 13.62 -15.36
CA VAL A 105 7.35 14.59 -15.42
C VAL A 105 7.47 15.37 -16.71
N ASP A 106 6.41 15.34 -17.53
CA ASP A 106 6.38 15.93 -18.88
C ASP A 106 7.61 15.55 -19.74
N GLY A 107 8.08 14.30 -19.60
CA GLY A 107 9.24 13.76 -20.31
C GLY A 107 10.61 14.06 -19.69
N ASN A 108 10.68 14.88 -18.63
CA ASN A 108 11.93 15.17 -17.93
C ASN A 108 12.17 14.14 -16.82
N ASN A 109 13.38 13.58 -16.73
CA ASN A 109 13.76 12.70 -15.63
C ASN A 109 13.94 13.51 -14.35
N ILE A 110 13.09 13.25 -13.35
CA ILE A 110 13.11 13.93 -12.06
C ILE A 110 14.03 13.21 -11.08
N GLY A 111 14.15 11.89 -11.20
CA GLY A 111 15.07 11.10 -10.41
C GLY A 111 14.60 9.67 -10.20
N ARG A 112 15.29 9.00 -9.28
CA ARG A 112 15.06 7.61 -8.94
C ARG A 112 14.94 7.45 -7.43
N ALA A 113 13.96 6.66 -7.00
CA ALA A 113 13.78 6.24 -5.63
C ALA A 113 13.80 4.71 -5.52
N TYR A 114 14.03 4.20 -4.32
CA TYR A 114 14.19 2.77 -4.08
C TYR A 114 13.05 2.23 -3.23
N PHE A 115 12.73 0.96 -3.45
CA PHE A 115 11.74 0.24 -2.66
C PHE A 115 12.24 0.08 -1.21
N THR A 116 11.43 0.53 -0.25
CA THR A 116 11.82 0.53 1.17
C THR A 116 11.29 -0.68 1.92
N ARG A 117 10.12 -1.20 1.51
CA ARG A 117 9.44 -2.33 2.15
C ARG A 117 8.47 -3.00 1.19
N CYS A 118 8.23 -4.28 1.39
CA CYS A 118 7.19 -5.02 0.68
C CYS A 118 6.33 -5.79 1.68
N PHE A 119 5.03 -5.88 1.39
CA PHE A 119 4.03 -6.65 2.11
C PHE A 119 3.25 -7.52 1.13
N ALA A 120 2.20 -8.21 1.61
CA ALA A 120 1.42 -9.11 0.78
C ALA A 120 0.71 -8.39 -0.39
N GLU A 121 0.39 -7.11 -0.21
CA GLU A 121 -0.28 -6.25 -1.18
C GLU A 121 0.66 -5.62 -2.21
N GLY A 122 1.98 -5.61 -1.98
CA GLY A 122 2.94 -5.01 -2.90
C GLY A 122 4.17 -4.37 -2.23
N CYS A 123 4.95 -3.68 -3.05
CA CYS A 123 6.20 -3.03 -2.65
C CYS A 123 6.05 -1.51 -2.66
N TYR A 124 6.54 -0.87 -1.60
CA TYR A 124 6.41 0.57 -1.39
C TYR A 124 7.69 1.31 -1.78
N VAL A 125 7.52 2.39 -2.53
CA VAL A 125 8.49 3.48 -2.67
C VAL A 125 7.94 4.68 -1.91
N GLU A 126 8.77 5.33 -1.09
CA GLU A 126 8.38 6.49 -0.30
C GLU A 126 9.43 7.57 -0.41
N VAL A 127 9.00 8.78 -0.78
CA VAL A 127 9.85 9.94 -0.96
C VAL A 127 9.20 11.13 -0.26
N GLU A 128 9.99 11.91 0.46
CA GLU A 128 9.53 13.19 0.98
C GLU A 128 9.44 14.20 -0.17
N ILE A 129 8.31 14.89 -0.28
CA ILE A 129 8.07 15.90 -1.29
C ILE A 129 8.61 17.23 -0.78
N ASP A 130 9.81 17.57 -1.23
CA ASP A 130 10.38 18.90 -1.04
C ASP A 130 9.68 19.96 -1.91
N ASP A 131 10.10 21.21 -1.75
CA ASP A 131 9.45 22.34 -2.43
C ASP A 131 9.69 22.32 -3.95
N GLU A 132 10.82 21.76 -4.42
CA GLU A 132 11.12 21.64 -5.85
C GLU A 132 10.24 20.58 -6.50
N LEU A 133 10.18 19.37 -5.92
CA LEU A 133 9.32 18.30 -6.40
C LEU A 133 7.84 18.72 -6.33
N MET A 134 7.42 19.40 -5.27
CA MET A 134 6.06 19.93 -5.17
C MET A 134 5.75 20.90 -6.31
N LYS A 135 6.68 21.81 -6.64
CA LYS A 135 6.52 22.75 -7.75
C LYS A 135 6.40 22.02 -9.09
N ILE A 136 7.24 21.00 -9.33
CA ILE A 136 7.22 20.19 -10.54
C ILE A 136 5.89 19.46 -10.68
N LEU A 137 5.44 18.75 -9.63
CA LEU A 137 4.19 17.98 -9.66
C LEU A 137 2.96 18.88 -9.85
N ARG A 138 2.93 20.08 -9.23
CA ARG A 138 1.81 21.03 -9.39
C ARG A 138 1.77 21.67 -10.78
N ALA A 139 2.91 21.84 -11.45
CA ALA A 139 2.98 22.44 -12.77
C ALA A 139 2.86 21.43 -13.92
N GLY A 140 3.16 20.17 -13.64
CA GLY A 140 3.17 19.09 -14.63
C GLY A 140 1.78 18.72 -15.14
N LYS A 141 1.74 18.10 -16.32
CA LYS A 141 0.49 17.59 -16.92
C LYS A 141 0.40 16.09 -16.82
N SER A 142 1.52 15.41 -17.05
CA SER A 142 1.63 13.96 -16.90
C SER A 142 2.92 13.57 -16.21
N ALA A 143 2.88 12.43 -15.54
CA ALA A 143 4.06 11.78 -15.01
C ALA A 143 4.10 10.32 -15.45
N VAL A 144 5.31 9.75 -15.49
CA VAL A 144 5.53 8.33 -15.76
C VAL A 144 6.39 7.77 -14.64
N PHE A 145 5.86 6.78 -13.93
CA PHE A 145 6.67 5.95 -13.05
C PHE A 145 7.21 4.78 -13.85
N ALA A 146 8.51 4.55 -13.80
CA ALA A 146 9.16 3.50 -14.58
C ALA A 146 9.91 2.50 -13.69
N LEU A 147 9.58 1.21 -13.83
CA LEU A 147 10.15 0.13 -13.02
C LEU A 147 10.55 -1.06 -13.88
N ARG A 148 11.32 -2.00 -13.31
CA ARG A 148 11.64 -3.30 -13.95
C ARG A 148 11.14 -4.44 -13.08
N GLU A 149 10.79 -5.56 -13.71
CA GLU A 149 10.51 -6.83 -13.04
C GLU A 149 11.78 -7.71 -13.00
N SER A 150 12.62 -7.65 -14.04
CA SER A 150 13.89 -8.39 -14.11
C SER A 150 15.01 -7.58 -14.79
N ALA A 151 16.26 -8.00 -14.60
CA ALA A 151 17.45 -7.27 -15.07
C ALA A 151 17.67 -7.35 -16.59
N ASP A 152 17.08 -8.35 -17.23
CA ASP A 152 17.10 -8.63 -18.67
C ASP A 152 15.91 -8.03 -19.42
N GLN A 153 15.00 -7.36 -18.71
CA GLN A 153 13.84 -6.69 -19.27
C GLN A 153 14.01 -5.18 -19.29
N ASP A 154 13.33 -4.54 -20.25
CA ASP A 154 13.18 -3.10 -20.31
C ASP A 154 12.26 -2.59 -19.18
N ARG A 155 12.31 -1.28 -18.94
CA ARG A 155 11.40 -0.64 -17.99
C ARG A 155 9.97 -0.65 -18.51
N VAL A 156 9.04 -0.99 -17.64
CA VAL A 156 7.61 -0.72 -17.84
C VAL A 156 7.34 0.69 -17.35
N GLY A 157 6.79 1.53 -18.23
CA GLY A 157 6.37 2.89 -17.92
C GLY A 157 4.88 2.92 -17.60
N ILE A 158 4.52 3.46 -16.45
CA ILE A 158 3.14 3.57 -15.98
C ILE A 158 2.77 5.06 -15.93
N PRO A 159 1.96 5.56 -16.88
CA PRO A 159 1.57 6.95 -16.92
C PRO A 159 0.55 7.29 -15.81
N ILE A 160 0.64 8.51 -15.30
CA ILE A 160 -0.33 9.11 -14.39
C ILE A 160 -0.68 10.52 -14.86
N GLU A 161 -1.91 10.93 -14.59
CA GLU A 161 -2.38 12.30 -14.86
C GLU A 161 -2.00 13.22 -13.70
N LEU A 162 -1.33 14.34 -13.97
CA LEU A 162 -1.09 15.38 -12.97
C LEU A 162 -2.17 16.47 -13.00
N THR A 163 -3.06 16.45 -14.01
CA THR A 163 -4.23 17.32 -14.04
C THR A 163 -5.10 17.09 -12.80
N GLY A 164 -5.36 18.18 -12.04
CA GLY A 164 -6.11 18.13 -10.79
C GLY A 164 -5.27 17.85 -9.54
N PHE A 165 -3.98 17.52 -9.69
CA PHE A 165 -3.08 17.26 -8.54
C PHE A 165 -3.01 18.45 -7.59
N ALA A 166 -2.76 19.65 -8.11
CA ALA A 166 -2.59 20.84 -7.28
C ALA A 166 -3.85 21.16 -6.46
N GLU A 167 -5.02 21.12 -7.09
CA GLU A 167 -6.31 21.37 -6.45
C GLU A 167 -6.64 20.30 -5.40
N GLY A 168 -6.43 19.03 -5.75
CA GLY A 168 -6.65 17.92 -4.82
C GLY A 168 -5.70 17.95 -3.63
N TYR A 169 -4.44 18.30 -3.85
CA TYR A 169 -3.46 18.45 -2.77
C TYR A 169 -3.81 19.60 -1.83
N ASP A 170 -4.22 20.75 -2.38
CA ASP A 170 -4.63 21.91 -1.59
C ASP A 170 -5.91 21.65 -0.79
N SER A 171 -6.73 20.69 -1.23
CA SER A 171 -7.97 20.27 -0.58
C SER A 171 -7.76 19.22 0.53
N LEU A 172 -6.54 18.70 0.73
CA LEU A 172 -6.23 17.83 1.86
C LEU A 172 -6.28 18.62 3.19
N PRO A 173 -6.84 18.04 4.28
CA PRO A 173 -6.88 18.68 5.60
C PRO A 173 -5.49 18.89 6.27
#